data_AF-A0A2N8KH56-F1
#
_entry.id   AF-A0A2N8KH56-F1
#
_cell.length_a   1.000
_cell.length_b   1.000
_cell.length_c   1.000
_cell.angle_alpha   90.00
_cell.angle_beta   90.00
_cell.angle_gamma   90.00
#
_symmetry.space_group_name_H-M   'P 1'
#
loop_
_entity.id
_entity.type
_entity.pdbx_description
1 polymer ?
#
loop_
_entity_poly.entity_id
_entity_poly.type
_entity_poly.pdbx_seq_one_letter_code
_entity_poly.pdbx_strand_id
1 'polypeptide(L)'
;MKNIRGYWFGIAVSLLLAGLVAFLGVVAVSSDNLGWGMAALLSYGVLFGGPLALVLALTWIVYMVRGRGHVPGRVHALLFLPTLLALLIVPVGDAIEQGRRDRFSEAHPAIAETHVNLSGDTVWLDMRQASTSMGASPYLEPASAGNRAFSSFRRYPGPASGAAFPYEGSRLKQTVERYQYADADGKRAASLPLRRLPYPQLDKLLPAYGYGEAGLLVYQYYHYADHVEVAPTLARFSGMTEDRMAAARIPGLAIVGMENYTPETIARVEINGLAYDMGPYAAGSLLSQPCDPGRGGSPMLLDLEQPLRVRWQTQEAPQAWREAAVSVPAFGAAGRNDPDGGLTRVLLYFLPDGAVAAERYKEIRAGGKDLAIRATGMPAAVQPYSACGGAYAGYNPQTVRLLAN
;
A
#
# COMPACT_ATOMS: atom_id res chain seq x y z
N MET A 1 46.35 43.87 1.37
CA MET A 1 46.22 42.87 2.47
C MET A 1 46.52 43.42 3.88
N LYS A 2 46.53 44.75 4.13
CA LYS A 2 46.90 45.33 5.44
C LYS A 2 45.79 45.35 6.52
N ASN A 3 44.53 45.02 6.22
CA ASN A 3 43.40 45.18 7.15
C ASN A 3 42.84 43.91 7.83
N ILE A 4 43.40 42.71 7.58
CA ILE A 4 42.88 41.46 8.20
C ILE A 4 43.60 41.11 9.51
N ARG A 5 44.85 41.57 9.69
CA ARG A 5 45.68 41.23 10.86
C ARG A 5 45.04 41.61 12.21
N GLY A 6 44.23 42.68 12.24
CA GLY A 6 43.53 43.10 13.46
C GLY A 6 42.38 42.20 13.91
N TYR A 7 41.94 41.28 13.05
CA TYR A 7 40.77 40.41 13.27
C TYR A 7 41.15 38.91 13.35
N TRP A 8 42.45 38.60 13.33
CA TRP A 8 42.93 37.23 13.18
C TRP A 8 42.47 36.31 14.32
N PHE A 9 42.42 36.82 15.56
CA PHE A 9 41.97 36.03 16.71
C PHE A 9 40.54 35.50 16.52
N GLY A 10 39.57 36.36 16.18
CA GLY A 10 38.20 35.92 15.92
C GLY A 10 38.11 34.99 14.71
N ILE A 11 38.91 35.20 13.67
CA ILE A 11 38.98 34.30 12.50
C ILE A 11 39.50 32.92 12.92
N ALA A 12 40.52 32.84 13.77
CA ALA A 12 41.04 31.57 14.27
C ALA A 12 40.02 30.84 15.15
N VAL A 13 39.32 31.55 16.03
CA VAL A 13 38.21 30.99 16.83
C VAL A 13 37.10 30.48 15.92
N SER A 14 36.73 31.23 14.87
CA SER A 14 35.75 30.80 13.87
C SER A 14 36.17 29.51 13.17
N LEU A 15 37.43 29.42 12.72
CA LEU A 15 37.95 28.21 12.07
C LEU A 15 38.00 27.01 13.02
N LEU A 16 38.34 27.22 14.30
CA LEU A 16 38.32 26.16 15.32
C LEU A 16 36.89 25.68 15.58
N LEU A 17 35.94 26.60 15.73
CA LEU A 17 34.52 26.27 15.89
C LEU A 17 34.00 25.54 14.66
N ALA A 18 34.29 26.03 13.46
CA ALA A 18 33.91 25.41 12.21
C ALA A 18 34.52 24.01 12.07
N GLY A 19 35.79 23.82 12.44
CA GLY A 19 36.46 22.52 12.44
C GLY A 19 35.81 21.53 13.40
N LEU A 20 35.46 21.97 14.62
CA LEU A 20 34.74 21.15 15.59
C LEU A 20 33.33 20.79 15.09
N VAL A 21 32.55 21.77 14.64
CA VAL A 21 31.20 21.55 14.11
C VAL A 21 31.25 20.64 12.88
N ALA A 22 32.23 20.83 12.00
CA ALA A 22 32.39 19.99 10.82
C ALA A 22 32.78 18.56 11.19
N PHE A 23 33.69 18.38 12.14
CA PHE A 23 34.04 17.06 12.66
C PHE A 23 32.82 16.35 13.25
N LEU A 24 32.08 17.01 14.14
CA LEU A 24 30.88 16.45 14.75
C LEU A 24 29.79 16.15 13.69
N GLY A 25 29.59 17.04 12.72
CA GLY A 25 28.64 16.85 11.63
C GLY A 25 29.00 15.69 10.70
N VAL A 26 30.28 15.54 10.36
CA VAL A 26 30.77 14.40 9.56
C VAL A 26 30.59 13.10 10.33
N VAL A 27 30.96 13.05 11.61
CA VAL A 27 30.75 11.84 12.44
C VAL A 27 29.26 11.50 12.55
N ALA A 28 28.39 12.51 12.71
CA ALA A 28 26.95 12.31 12.77
C ALA A 28 26.37 11.68 11.49
N VAL A 29 26.82 12.12 10.32
CA VAL A 29 26.29 11.65 9.02
C VAL A 29 26.96 10.35 8.54
N SER A 30 28.20 10.08 8.95
CA SER A 30 28.96 8.89 8.49
C SER A 30 28.84 7.66 9.38
N SER A 31 28.28 7.81 10.58
CA SER A 31 28.15 6.70 11.54
C SER A 31 26.74 6.12 11.49
N ASP A 32 26.63 4.86 11.09
CA ASP A 32 25.37 4.12 11.17
C ASP A 32 24.97 3.87 12.63
N ASN A 33 23.69 4.04 12.96
CA ASN A 33 23.09 3.67 14.25
C ASN A 33 23.83 4.22 15.49
N LEU A 34 24.07 5.53 15.53
CA LEU A 34 24.74 6.19 16.65
C LEU A 34 24.11 5.92 18.02
N GLY A 35 22.78 5.69 18.13
CA GLY A 35 22.12 5.40 19.40
C GLY A 35 22.49 6.43 20.48
N TRP A 36 23.04 5.97 21.61
CA TRP A 36 23.57 6.84 22.68
C TRP A 36 24.77 7.71 22.27
N GLY A 37 25.49 7.34 21.20
CA GLY A 37 26.54 8.15 20.58
C GLY A 37 26.04 9.51 20.07
N MET A 38 24.76 9.64 19.71
CA MET A 38 24.17 10.95 19.38
C MET A 38 24.16 11.89 20.59
N ALA A 39 23.83 11.37 21.78
CA ALA A 39 23.85 12.16 23.01
C ALA A 39 25.27 12.60 23.38
N ALA A 40 26.28 11.75 23.10
CA ALA A 40 27.68 12.12 23.26
C ALA A 40 28.09 13.25 22.29
N LEU A 41 27.74 13.14 21.00
CA LEU A 41 28.02 14.19 20.00
C LEU A 41 27.39 15.54 20.37
N LEU A 42 26.12 15.52 20.81
CA LEU A 42 25.44 16.73 21.29
C LEU A 42 26.14 17.33 22.51
N SER A 43 26.58 16.47 23.43
CA SER A 43 27.30 16.89 24.64
C SER A 43 28.66 17.54 24.30
N TYR A 44 29.42 16.98 23.34
CA TYR A 44 30.64 17.62 22.82
C TYR A 44 30.36 18.96 22.14
N GLY A 45 29.26 19.06 21.38
CA GLY A 45 28.81 20.31 20.77
C GLY A 45 28.51 21.39 21.82
N VAL A 46 27.85 21.04 22.92
CA VAL A 46 27.55 21.97 24.01
C VAL A 46 28.79 22.34 24.82
N LEU A 47 29.59 21.35 25.23
CA LEU A 47 30.75 21.54 26.11
C LEU A 47 31.90 22.30 25.46
N PHE A 48 32.14 22.11 24.16
CA PHE A 48 33.27 22.73 23.46
C PHE A 48 32.81 23.74 22.40
N GLY A 49 31.74 23.44 21.66
CA GLY A 49 31.20 24.35 20.65
C GLY A 49 30.50 25.57 21.25
N GLY A 50 29.73 25.39 22.33
CA GLY A 50 29.07 26.48 23.06
C GLY A 50 30.04 27.57 23.53
N PRO A 51 31.09 27.23 24.29
CA PRO A 51 32.11 28.19 24.70
C PRO A 51 32.82 28.87 23.52
N LEU A 52 33.19 28.12 22.47
CA LEU A 52 33.82 28.69 21.28
C LEU A 52 32.90 29.68 20.55
N ALA A 53 31.59 29.39 20.46
CA ALA A 53 30.59 30.28 19.91
C ALA A 53 30.43 31.56 20.75
N LEU A 54 30.45 31.44 22.07
CA LEU A 54 30.42 32.59 22.98
C LEU A 54 31.67 33.48 22.80
N VAL A 55 32.87 32.87 22.73
CA VAL A 55 34.12 33.60 22.47
C VAL A 55 34.06 34.29 21.09
N LEU A 56 33.55 33.62 20.07
CA LEU A 56 33.37 34.21 18.74
C LEU A 56 32.38 35.40 18.76
N ALA A 57 31.26 35.27 19.48
CA ALA A 57 30.29 36.35 19.63
C ALA A 57 30.88 37.55 20.38
N LEU A 58 31.58 37.30 21.49
CA LEU A 58 32.25 38.36 22.28
C LEU A 58 33.34 39.07 21.46
N THR A 59 34.17 38.32 20.73
CA THR A 59 35.21 38.90 19.88
C THR A 59 34.62 39.72 18.74
N TRP A 60 33.54 39.25 18.12
CA TRP A 60 32.80 40.00 17.12
C TRP A 60 32.23 41.31 17.68
N ILE A 61 31.62 41.30 18.88
CA ILE A 61 31.13 42.51 19.56
C ILE A 61 32.29 43.49 19.81
N VAL A 62 33.42 43.02 20.32
CA VAL A 62 34.62 43.86 20.55
C VAL A 62 35.10 44.49 19.25
N TYR A 63 35.10 43.75 18.13
CA TYR A 63 35.46 44.28 16.82
C TYR A 63 34.47 45.34 16.33
N MET A 64 33.17 45.14 16.55
CA MET A 64 32.13 46.12 16.22
C MET A 64 32.27 47.41 17.05
N VAL A 65 32.51 47.29 18.36
CA VAL A 65 32.70 48.45 19.26
C VAL A 65 33.98 49.22 18.90
N ARG A 66 35.11 48.51 18.74
CA ARG A 66 36.39 49.11 18.34
C ARG A 66 36.32 49.80 16.98
N GLY A 67 35.59 49.20 16.04
CA GLY A 67 35.38 49.73 14.70
C GLY A 67 34.26 50.77 14.59
N ARG A 68 33.57 51.13 15.68
CA ARG A 68 32.34 51.95 15.66
C ARG A 68 31.34 51.48 14.58
N GLY A 69 31.17 50.17 14.45
CA GLY A 69 30.30 49.53 13.46
C GLY A 69 30.87 49.42 12.04
N HIS A 70 32.05 49.94 11.74
CA HIS A 70 32.65 49.94 10.39
C HIS A 70 33.56 48.73 10.14
N VAL A 71 33.13 47.53 10.52
CA VAL A 71 33.89 46.30 10.23
C VAL A 71 33.69 45.91 8.74
N PRO A 72 34.77 45.61 7.99
CA PRO A 72 34.62 45.24 6.58
C PRO A 72 33.77 43.96 6.40
N GLY A 73 32.89 43.92 5.40
CA GLY A 73 32.03 42.76 5.13
C GLY A 73 32.78 41.43 4.96
N ARG A 74 34.01 41.46 4.43
CA ARG A 74 34.87 40.26 4.32
C ARG A 74 35.26 39.67 5.67
N VAL A 75 35.38 40.51 6.71
CA VAL A 75 35.67 40.05 8.08
C VAL A 75 34.43 39.38 8.68
N HIS A 76 33.24 39.96 8.48
CA HIS A 76 31.99 39.28 8.85
C HIS A 76 31.85 37.91 8.18
N ALA A 77 32.14 37.83 6.88
CA ALA A 77 32.14 36.56 6.16
C ALA A 77 33.14 35.57 6.76
N LEU A 78 34.38 35.97 7.04
CA LEU A 78 35.39 35.07 7.62
C LEU A 78 35.08 34.66 9.07
N LEU A 79 34.32 35.45 9.82
CA LEU A 79 33.92 35.12 11.19
C LEU A 79 32.75 34.12 11.23
N PHE A 80 31.82 34.16 10.27
CA PHE A 80 30.59 33.37 10.35
C PHE A 80 30.43 32.33 9.25
N LEU A 81 30.92 32.59 8.04
CA LEU A 81 30.71 31.69 6.90
C LEU A 81 31.31 30.29 7.11
N PRO A 82 32.53 30.10 7.68
CA PRO A 82 33.05 28.76 7.94
C PRO A 82 32.14 27.94 8.85
N THR A 83 31.66 28.53 9.94
CA THR A 83 30.75 27.86 10.89
C THR A 83 29.37 27.61 10.27
N LEU A 84 28.83 28.55 9.51
CA LEU A 84 27.57 28.37 8.80
C LEU A 84 27.65 27.24 7.76
N LEU A 85 28.76 27.14 7.03
CA LEU A 85 29.00 26.03 6.10
C LEU A 85 29.12 24.69 6.86
N ALA A 86 29.79 24.68 8.01
CA ALA A 86 29.89 23.48 8.84
C ALA A 86 28.52 23.02 9.38
N LEU A 87 27.64 23.96 9.76
CA LEU A 87 26.27 23.66 10.20
C LEU A 87 25.41 23.06 9.10
N LEU A 88 25.71 23.32 7.82
CA LEU A 88 24.98 22.74 6.69
C LEU A 88 25.31 21.26 6.44
N ILE A 89 26.38 20.72 7.03
CA ILE A 89 26.81 19.33 6.77
C ILE A 89 25.73 18.32 7.14
N VAL A 90 25.07 18.48 8.30
CA VAL A 90 24.00 17.59 8.75
C VAL A 90 22.77 17.67 7.85
N PRO A 91 22.11 18.84 7.63
CA PRO A 91 20.91 18.89 6.79
C PRO A 91 21.19 18.54 5.31
N VAL A 92 22.38 18.85 4.77
CA VAL A 92 22.76 18.42 3.42
C VAL A 92 23.00 16.91 3.38
N GLY A 93 23.67 16.35 4.39
CA GLY A 93 23.85 14.90 4.53
C GLY A 93 22.52 14.16 4.60
N ASP A 94 21.61 14.63 5.46
CA ASP A 94 20.25 14.09 5.60
C ASP A 94 19.46 14.20 4.29
N ALA A 95 19.54 15.33 3.59
CA ALA A 95 18.87 15.50 2.29
C ALA A 95 19.42 14.55 1.22
N ILE A 96 20.74 14.30 1.20
CA ILE A 96 21.37 13.33 0.29
C ILE A 96 20.91 11.92 0.63
N GLU A 97 20.91 11.54 1.91
CA GLU A 97 20.48 10.22 2.37
C GLU A 97 19.00 9.99 2.13
N GLN A 98 18.15 10.98 2.41
CA GLN A 98 16.73 10.94 2.08
C GLN A 98 16.53 10.80 0.57
N GLY A 99 17.22 11.61 -0.25
CA GLY A 99 17.16 11.49 -1.70
C GLY A 99 17.69 10.15 -2.24
N ARG A 100 18.60 9.47 -1.53
CA ARG A 100 19.02 8.09 -1.86
C ARG A 100 17.94 7.08 -1.49
N ARG A 101 17.35 7.19 -0.29
CA ARG A 101 16.26 6.33 0.17
C ARG A 101 15.00 6.46 -0.69
N ASP A 102 14.67 7.68 -1.10
CA ASP A 102 13.52 7.95 -1.96
C ASP A 102 13.71 7.31 -3.33
N ARG A 103 14.86 7.52 -3.98
CA ARG A 103 15.21 6.87 -5.24
C ARG A 103 15.24 5.35 -5.13
N PHE A 104 15.77 4.82 -4.04
CA PHE A 104 15.77 3.38 -3.78
C PHE A 104 14.34 2.85 -3.64
N SER A 105 13.49 3.52 -2.86
CA SER A 105 12.09 3.13 -2.63
C SER A 105 11.24 3.24 -3.89
N GLU A 106 11.52 4.22 -4.75
CA GLU A 106 10.87 4.39 -6.05
C GLU A 106 11.22 3.24 -7.02
N ALA A 107 12.49 2.83 -7.06
CA ALA A 107 12.94 1.69 -7.86
C ALA A 107 12.55 0.32 -7.25
N HIS A 108 12.37 0.28 -5.93
CA HIS A 108 12.12 -0.93 -5.15
C HIS A 108 10.89 -0.71 -4.25
N PRO A 109 9.69 -0.69 -4.85
CA PRO A 109 8.47 -0.42 -4.10
C PRO A 109 8.16 -1.55 -3.12
N ALA A 110 7.42 -1.20 -2.06
CA ALA A 110 6.88 -2.20 -1.14
C ALA A 110 5.82 -3.06 -1.84
N ILE A 111 5.88 -4.37 -1.63
CA ILE A 111 4.99 -5.34 -2.28
C ILE A 111 3.96 -5.84 -1.28
N ALA A 112 2.67 -5.72 -1.62
CA ALA A 112 1.60 -6.26 -0.80
C ALA A 112 1.39 -7.74 -1.10
N GLU A 113 1.29 -8.56 -0.05
CA GLU A 113 1.02 -9.99 -0.13
C GLU A 113 -0.16 -10.34 0.77
N THR A 114 -1.00 -11.26 0.29
CA THR A 114 -2.08 -11.89 1.05
C THR A 114 -1.95 -13.40 0.90
N HIS A 115 -1.90 -14.11 2.02
CA HIS A 115 -1.68 -15.54 2.08
C HIS A 115 -2.95 -16.25 2.55
N VAL A 116 -3.34 -17.26 1.77
CA VAL A 116 -4.55 -18.06 1.96
C VAL A 116 -4.14 -19.52 2.13
N ASN A 117 -4.45 -20.10 3.28
CA ASN A 117 -4.06 -21.48 3.57
C ASN A 117 -5.15 -22.48 3.14
N LEU A 118 -4.91 -23.16 2.02
CA LEU A 118 -5.75 -24.21 1.44
C LEU A 118 -5.09 -25.61 1.56
N SER A 119 -4.04 -25.72 2.38
CA SER A 119 -3.20 -26.93 2.45
C SER A 119 -3.77 -28.01 3.35
N GLY A 120 -4.57 -27.61 4.35
CA GLY A 120 -5.06 -28.50 5.41
C GLY A 120 -4.15 -28.56 6.65
N ASP A 121 -2.93 -28.01 6.57
CA ASP A 121 -1.95 -27.99 7.66
C ASP A 121 -1.61 -26.56 8.08
N THR A 122 -1.09 -26.36 9.29
CA THR A 122 -0.57 -25.05 9.71
C THR A 122 0.70 -24.71 8.92
N VAL A 123 0.71 -23.56 8.25
CA VAL A 123 1.87 -23.09 7.49
C VAL A 123 2.52 -21.88 8.15
N TRP A 124 3.86 -21.87 8.18
CA TRP A 124 4.66 -20.77 8.72
C TRP A 124 5.26 -19.98 7.56
N LEU A 125 4.88 -18.71 7.47
CA LEU A 125 5.22 -17.84 6.35
C LEU A 125 6.62 -17.27 6.50
N ASP A 126 7.33 -17.10 5.38
CA ASP A 126 8.61 -16.40 5.39
C ASP A 126 8.37 -14.90 5.63
N MET A 127 8.59 -14.44 6.86
CA MET A 127 8.39 -13.05 7.25
C MET A 127 9.66 -12.19 7.09
N ARG A 128 10.71 -12.71 6.46
CA ARG A 128 11.92 -11.92 6.21
C ARG A 128 11.59 -10.75 5.30
N GLN A 129 12.03 -9.56 5.72
CA GLN A 129 11.80 -8.31 5.01
C GLN A 129 10.30 -7.98 4.86
N ALA A 130 9.44 -8.60 5.68
CA ALA A 130 8.02 -8.33 5.74
C ALA A 130 7.66 -7.54 7.00
N SER A 131 6.66 -6.68 6.90
CA SER A 131 5.99 -6.07 8.05
C SER A 131 4.52 -6.44 7.99
N THR A 132 4.05 -7.07 9.07
CA THR A 132 2.64 -7.47 9.22
C THR A 132 1.74 -6.25 9.33
N SER A 133 0.57 -6.32 8.69
CA SER A 133 -0.53 -5.45 9.13
C SER A 133 -0.95 -5.85 10.54
N MET A 134 -1.46 -4.90 11.32
CA MET A 134 -1.94 -5.14 12.69
C MET A 134 -2.92 -6.33 12.71
N GLY A 135 -2.60 -7.38 13.48
CA GLY A 135 -3.40 -8.61 13.58
C GLY A 135 -3.01 -9.76 12.64
N ALA A 136 -2.06 -9.57 11.72
CA ALA A 136 -1.54 -10.66 10.89
C ALA A 136 -0.48 -11.49 11.65
N SER A 137 -0.60 -12.81 11.54
CA SER A 137 0.28 -13.79 12.20
C SER A 137 1.36 -14.31 11.24
N PRO A 138 2.58 -14.63 11.73
CA PRO A 138 3.61 -15.30 10.94
C PRO A 138 3.24 -16.75 10.57
N TYR A 139 2.18 -17.30 11.17
CA TYR A 139 1.61 -18.59 10.80
C TYR A 139 0.16 -18.46 10.37
N LEU A 140 -0.28 -19.40 9.53
CA LEU A 140 -1.66 -19.58 9.14
C LEU A 140 -2.09 -20.98 9.55
N GLU A 141 -3.12 -21.06 10.40
CA GLU A 141 -3.82 -22.31 10.65
C GLU A 141 -4.54 -22.78 9.38
N PRO A 142 -4.91 -24.07 9.29
CA PRO A 142 -5.77 -24.55 8.22
C PRO A 142 -7.04 -23.68 8.13
N ALA A 143 -7.42 -23.30 6.92
CA ALA A 143 -8.66 -22.57 6.71
C ALA A 143 -9.84 -23.35 7.29
N SER A 144 -10.62 -22.70 8.13
CA SER A 144 -11.83 -23.26 8.71
C SER A 144 -12.89 -22.19 8.86
N ALA A 145 -14.16 -22.58 8.90
CA ALA A 145 -15.27 -21.63 9.07
C ALA A 145 -15.13 -20.75 10.33
N GLY A 146 -14.42 -21.23 11.37
CA GLY A 146 -14.10 -20.47 12.59
C GLY A 146 -12.90 -19.52 12.46
N ASN A 147 -11.94 -19.82 11.57
CA ASN A 147 -10.78 -19.00 11.28
C ASN A 147 -10.77 -18.58 9.79
N ARG A 148 -11.51 -17.50 9.51
CA ARG A 148 -11.67 -16.93 8.16
C ARG A 148 -10.57 -15.94 7.78
N ALA A 149 -9.62 -15.67 8.68
CA ALA A 149 -8.61 -14.65 8.47
C ALA A 149 -7.51 -15.14 7.51
N PHE A 150 -7.17 -14.29 6.55
CA PHE A 150 -5.96 -14.43 5.75
C PHE A 150 -4.82 -13.66 6.42
N SER A 151 -3.58 -14.01 6.08
CA SER A 151 -2.41 -13.28 6.55
C SER A 151 -1.97 -12.30 5.48
N SER A 152 -2.07 -11.00 5.76
CA SER A 152 -1.65 -9.95 4.84
C SER A 152 -0.47 -9.19 5.42
N PHE A 153 0.51 -8.89 4.57
CA PHE A 153 1.67 -8.11 4.96
C PHE A 153 2.29 -7.41 3.76
N ARG A 154 3.21 -6.48 4.04
CA ARG A 154 4.00 -5.81 3.01
C ARG A 154 5.45 -6.24 3.10
N ARG A 155 6.04 -6.63 1.98
CA ARG A 155 7.48 -6.83 1.86
C ARG A 155 8.17 -5.55 1.45
N TYR A 156 9.20 -5.18 2.20
CA TYR A 156 10.02 -4.00 1.96
C TYR A 156 11.40 -4.45 1.53
N PRO A 157 11.79 -4.24 0.25
CA PRO A 157 13.17 -4.47 -0.14
C PRO A 157 14.08 -3.53 0.66
N GLY A 158 15.15 -4.08 1.21
CA GLY A 158 16.22 -3.32 1.84
C GLY A 158 17.46 -3.29 0.94
N PRO A 159 18.41 -2.37 1.16
CA PRO A 159 19.66 -2.33 0.41
C PRO A 159 20.46 -3.65 0.47
N ALA A 160 20.32 -4.40 1.57
CA ALA A 160 20.96 -5.70 1.78
C ALA A 160 20.16 -6.89 1.22
N SER A 161 18.95 -6.68 0.69
CA SER A 161 18.07 -7.76 0.23
C SER A 161 18.61 -8.46 -1.03
N GLY A 162 19.36 -7.75 -1.86
CA GLY A 162 20.08 -8.27 -3.02
C GLY A 162 19.27 -9.22 -3.92
N ALA A 163 19.93 -10.26 -4.40
CA ALA A 163 19.30 -11.28 -5.26
C ALA A 163 18.23 -12.12 -4.54
N ALA A 164 18.24 -12.16 -3.21
CA ALA A 164 17.36 -13.00 -2.41
C ALA A 164 15.92 -12.46 -2.29
N PHE A 165 15.69 -11.18 -2.60
CA PHE A 165 14.33 -10.62 -2.66
C PHE A 165 13.56 -11.24 -3.84
N PRO A 166 12.32 -11.73 -3.65
CA PRO A 166 11.61 -12.45 -4.71
C PRO A 166 11.11 -11.55 -5.86
N TYR A 167 11.06 -10.24 -5.67
CA TYR A 167 10.56 -9.30 -6.67
C TYR A 167 11.66 -8.47 -7.33
N GLU A 168 11.39 -8.04 -8.56
CA GLU A 168 12.15 -7.05 -9.31
C GLU A 168 11.19 -5.93 -9.72
N GLY A 169 11.43 -4.73 -9.18
CA GLY A 169 10.42 -3.66 -9.18
C GLY A 169 9.13 -4.14 -8.50
N SER A 170 8.01 -4.04 -9.21
CA SER A 170 6.69 -4.51 -8.78
C SER A 170 6.41 -5.98 -9.08
N ARG A 171 7.29 -6.68 -9.82
CA ARG A 171 7.01 -7.98 -10.44
C ARG A 171 7.75 -9.13 -9.79
N LEU A 172 7.09 -10.28 -9.69
CA LEU A 172 7.73 -11.50 -9.19
C LEU A 172 8.79 -11.96 -10.21
N LYS A 173 10.01 -12.21 -9.74
CA LYS A 173 11.11 -12.65 -10.62
C LYS A 173 10.78 -14.00 -11.26
N GLN A 174 11.12 -14.15 -12.53
CA GLN A 174 10.92 -15.41 -13.27
C GLN A 174 11.71 -16.59 -12.70
N THR A 175 12.82 -16.31 -12.00
CA THR A 175 13.66 -17.32 -11.34
C THR A 175 13.08 -17.86 -10.02
N VAL A 176 11.99 -17.29 -9.50
CA VAL A 176 11.37 -17.74 -8.23
C VAL A 176 10.41 -18.88 -8.50
N GLU A 177 10.93 -20.09 -8.61
CA GLU A 177 10.14 -21.29 -8.96
C GLU A 177 9.57 -22.03 -7.74
N ARG A 178 9.93 -21.61 -6.53
CA ARG A 178 9.53 -22.25 -5.28
C ARG A 178 9.17 -21.20 -4.23
N TYR A 179 8.17 -21.51 -3.42
CA TYR A 179 7.89 -20.77 -2.20
C TYR A 179 8.63 -21.40 -1.03
N GLN A 180 9.41 -20.59 -0.31
CA GLN A 180 10.18 -21.01 0.85
C GLN A 180 9.37 -20.71 2.12
N TYR A 181 9.04 -21.74 2.91
CA TYR A 181 8.41 -21.53 4.22
C TYR A 181 9.43 -21.22 5.30
N ALA A 182 8.93 -20.70 6.43
CA ALA A 182 9.66 -20.63 7.69
C ALA A 182 9.25 -21.78 8.63
N ASP A 183 9.94 -21.95 9.74
CA ASP A 183 9.49 -22.74 10.90
C ASP A 183 9.00 -21.80 12.03
N ALA A 184 8.63 -22.38 13.17
CA ALA A 184 8.15 -21.63 14.35
C ALA A 184 9.20 -20.66 14.93
N ASP A 185 10.49 -20.93 14.72
CA ASP A 185 11.60 -20.06 15.13
C ASP A 185 11.91 -18.99 14.06
N GLY A 186 11.19 -18.99 12.93
CA GLY A 186 11.42 -18.08 11.80
C GLY A 186 12.62 -18.47 10.91
N LYS A 187 13.17 -19.68 11.04
CA LYS A 187 14.24 -20.20 10.18
C LYS A 187 13.64 -20.82 8.91
N ARG A 188 14.45 -20.98 7.87
CA ARG A 188 14.01 -21.61 6.61
C ARG A 188 13.58 -23.06 6.83
N ALA A 189 12.39 -23.42 6.36
CA ALA A 189 11.83 -24.76 6.43
C ALA A 189 11.71 -25.42 5.04
N ALA A 190 10.71 -26.28 4.85
CA ALA A 190 10.42 -26.88 3.55
C ALA A 190 10.09 -25.80 2.50
N SER A 191 10.22 -26.16 1.22
CA SER A 191 9.77 -25.34 0.11
C SER A 191 8.87 -26.14 -0.80
N LEU A 192 7.89 -25.49 -1.42
CA LEU A 192 6.98 -26.09 -2.39
C LEU A 192 7.12 -25.43 -3.76
N PRO A 193 6.82 -26.14 -4.86
CA PRO A 193 6.74 -25.54 -6.20
C PRO A 193 5.79 -24.34 -6.22
N LEU A 194 6.19 -23.27 -6.90
CA LEU A 194 5.40 -22.05 -7.06
C LEU A 194 4.86 -21.95 -8.49
N ARG A 195 3.54 -21.91 -8.64
CA ARG A 195 2.85 -21.72 -9.92
C ARG A 195 2.35 -20.28 -10.03
N ARG A 196 2.68 -19.61 -11.14
CA ARG A 196 2.27 -18.21 -11.36
C ARG A 196 0.99 -18.17 -12.17
N LEU A 197 0.04 -17.35 -11.72
CA LEU A 197 -1.16 -17.02 -12.49
C LEU A 197 -0.95 -15.75 -13.32
N PRO A 198 -1.82 -15.50 -14.32
CA PRO A 198 -1.71 -14.34 -15.19
C PRO A 198 -1.78 -13.00 -14.45
N TYR A 199 -1.03 -12.01 -14.93
CA TYR A 199 -1.14 -10.62 -14.47
C TYR A 199 -2.41 -9.94 -14.99
N PRO A 200 -3.05 -9.06 -14.21
CA PRO A 200 -4.09 -8.18 -14.72
C PRO A 200 -3.52 -7.19 -15.74
N GLN A 201 -4.37 -6.63 -16.60
CA GLN A 201 -4.00 -5.61 -17.58
C GLN A 201 -3.80 -4.26 -16.89
N LEU A 202 -2.56 -3.97 -16.47
CA LEU A 202 -2.23 -2.75 -15.71
C LEU A 202 -2.02 -1.53 -16.60
N ASP A 203 -1.69 -1.74 -17.87
CA ASP A 203 -1.42 -0.70 -18.87
C ASP A 203 -2.55 0.33 -18.99
N LYS A 204 -3.80 -0.11 -18.85
CA LYS A 204 -5.00 0.75 -18.90
C LYS A 204 -5.18 1.60 -17.64
N LEU A 205 -4.63 1.16 -16.51
CA LEU A 205 -4.83 1.78 -15.19
C LEU A 205 -3.71 2.75 -14.82
N LEU A 206 -2.48 2.44 -15.23
CA LEU A 206 -1.28 3.22 -14.90
C LEU A 206 -1.38 4.72 -15.24
N PRO A 207 -1.94 5.15 -16.40
CA PRO A 207 -2.08 6.57 -16.71
C PRO A 207 -2.95 7.35 -15.71
N ALA A 208 -3.91 6.67 -15.06
CA ALA A 208 -4.77 7.25 -14.03
C ALA A 208 -4.21 7.08 -12.60
N TYR A 209 -3.11 6.34 -12.44
CA TYR A 209 -2.53 5.97 -11.14
C TYR A 209 -1.06 6.42 -11.03
N GLY A 210 -0.86 7.65 -10.56
CA GLY A 210 0.46 8.28 -10.45
C GLY A 210 1.41 7.74 -9.36
N TYR A 211 1.09 6.61 -8.71
CA TYR A 211 1.93 6.00 -7.66
C TYR A 211 2.66 4.72 -8.11
N GLY A 212 2.60 4.39 -9.41
CA GLY A 212 3.31 3.26 -9.99
C GLY A 212 2.59 1.91 -9.87
N GLU A 213 3.12 0.90 -10.56
CA GLU A 213 2.50 -0.42 -10.72
C GLU A 213 2.28 -1.15 -9.38
N ALA A 214 3.23 -1.08 -8.46
CA ALA A 214 3.15 -1.79 -7.18
C ALA A 214 1.96 -1.36 -6.32
N GLY A 215 1.52 -0.10 -6.42
CA GLY A 215 0.34 0.39 -5.68
C GLY A 215 -0.99 -0.15 -6.23
N LEU A 216 -0.99 -0.66 -7.47
CA LEU A 216 -2.15 -1.32 -8.09
C LEU A 216 -2.16 -2.83 -7.89
N LEU A 217 -1.10 -3.42 -7.32
CA LEU A 217 -0.94 -4.85 -7.21
C LEU A 217 -0.99 -5.33 -5.77
N VAL A 218 -1.64 -6.48 -5.59
CA VAL A 218 -1.48 -7.35 -4.42
C VAL A 218 -1.22 -8.76 -4.93
N TYR A 219 -0.29 -9.47 -4.29
CA TYR A 219 0.02 -10.86 -4.62
C TYR A 219 -0.72 -11.79 -3.67
N GLN A 220 -1.66 -12.55 -4.20
CA GLN A 220 -2.36 -13.58 -3.45
C GLN A 220 -1.62 -14.91 -3.57
N TYR A 221 -1.16 -15.45 -2.45
CA TYR A 221 -0.52 -16.75 -2.35
C TYR A 221 -1.52 -17.76 -1.80
N TYR A 222 -1.91 -18.72 -2.64
CA TYR A 222 -2.76 -19.85 -2.26
C TYR A 222 -1.89 -21.05 -1.96
N HIS A 223 -1.85 -21.46 -0.69
CA HIS A 223 -1.02 -22.57 -0.21
C HIS A 223 -1.81 -23.87 -0.29
N TYR A 224 -1.40 -24.81 -1.13
CA TYR A 224 -1.93 -26.17 -1.16
C TYR A 224 -0.94 -27.16 -0.52
N ALA A 225 -1.36 -28.40 -0.34
CA ALA A 225 -0.52 -29.44 0.28
C ALA A 225 0.76 -29.73 -0.52
N ASP A 226 0.70 -29.66 -1.85
CA ASP A 226 1.78 -30.07 -2.76
C ASP A 226 2.42 -28.89 -3.52
N HIS A 227 1.78 -27.72 -3.56
CA HIS A 227 2.27 -26.56 -4.29
C HIS A 227 1.73 -25.24 -3.71
N VAL A 228 2.28 -24.13 -4.18
CA VAL A 228 1.75 -22.78 -3.93
C VAL A 228 1.40 -22.15 -5.26
N GLU A 229 0.24 -21.51 -5.35
CA GLU A 229 -0.11 -20.65 -6.49
C GLU A 229 0.03 -19.19 -6.08
N VAL A 230 0.64 -18.38 -6.93
CA VAL A 230 0.75 -16.93 -6.74
C VAL A 230 0.00 -16.21 -7.84
N ALA A 231 -0.96 -15.39 -7.41
CA ALA A 231 -1.84 -14.62 -8.27
C ALA A 231 -1.63 -13.12 -8.04
N PRO A 232 -0.98 -12.40 -8.97
CA PRO A 232 -1.04 -10.95 -8.97
C PRO A 232 -2.47 -10.50 -9.27
N THR A 233 -3.05 -9.67 -8.42
CA THR A 233 -4.40 -9.13 -8.59
C THR A 233 -4.44 -7.63 -8.40
N LEU A 234 -5.49 -6.98 -8.88
CA LEU A 234 -5.66 -5.55 -8.65
C LEU A 234 -5.97 -5.29 -7.18
N ALA A 235 -5.17 -4.44 -6.55
CA ALA A 235 -5.39 -4.03 -5.16
C ALA A 235 -6.68 -3.22 -5.05
N ARG A 236 -7.41 -3.41 -3.94
CA ARG A 236 -8.61 -2.63 -3.64
C ARG A 236 -8.31 -1.14 -3.63
N PHE A 237 -9.15 -0.39 -4.35
CA PHE A 237 -8.99 1.05 -4.45
C PHE A 237 -9.40 1.75 -3.15
N SER A 238 -8.62 2.74 -2.74
CA SER A 238 -9.08 3.74 -1.78
C SER A 238 -10.14 4.63 -2.43
N GLY A 239 -10.97 5.31 -1.64
CA GLY A 239 -12.00 6.22 -2.19
C GLY A 239 -11.43 7.28 -3.14
N MET A 240 -10.25 7.85 -2.83
CA MET A 240 -9.57 8.79 -3.74
C MET A 240 -9.12 8.12 -5.05
N THR A 241 -8.71 6.86 -5.00
CA THR A 241 -8.32 6.10 -6.20
C THR A 241 -9.53 5.76 -7.04
N GLU A 242 -10.64 5.34 -6.42
CA GLU A 242 -11.92 5.12 -7.11
C GLU A 242 -12.37 6.38 -7.84
N ASP A 243 -12.32 7.55 -7.19
CA ASP A 243 -12.72 8.83 -7.80
C ASP A 243 -11.84 9.18 -9.02
N ARG A 244 -10.52 8.97 -8.93
CA ARG A 244 -9.60 9.19 -10.07
C ARG A 244 -9.86 8.22 -11.23
N MET A 245 -10.09 6.95 -10.92
CA MET A 245 -10.38 5.90 -11.91
C MET A 245 -11.73 6.14 -12.59
N ALA A 246 -12.73 6.61 -11.83
CA ALA A 246 -14.02 7.04 -12.37
C ALA A 246 -13.85 8.21 -13.35
N ALA A 247 -13.07 9.23 -12.96
CA ALA A 247 -12.80 10.40 -13.79
C ALA A 247 -12.05 10.04 -15.09
N ALA A 248 -11.17 9.03 -15.04
CA ALA A 248 -10.44 8.53 -16.20
C ALA A 248 -11.30 7.70 -17.18
N ARG A 249 -12.53 7.31 -16.80
CA ARG A 249 -13.49 6.58 -17.67
C ARG A 249 -12.89 5.34 -18.34
N ILE A 250 -12.15 4.55 -17.56
CA ILE A 250 -11.41 3.39 -18.07
C ILE A 250 -12.38 2.31 -18.58
N PRO A 251 -12.31 1.91 -19.87
CA PRO A 251 -13.20 0.91 -20.43
C PRO A 251 -13.07 -0.44 -19.73
N GLY A 252 -14.22 -1.04 -19.40
CA GLY A 252 -14.30 -2.35 -18.74
C GLY A 252 -13.93 -2.34 -17.25
N LEU A 253 -13.51 -1.21 -16.67
CA LEU A 253 -13.22 -1.15 -15.25
C LEU A 253 -14.51 -1.19 -14.42
N ALA A 254 -14.63 -2.20 -13.57
CA ALA A 254 -15.72 -2.34 -12.62
C ALA A 254 -15.19 -2.67 -11.21
N ILE A 255 -15.91 -2.24 -10.18
CA ILE A 255 -15.71 -2.72 -8.81
C ILE A 255 -16.64 -3.89 -8.58
N VAL A 256 -16.09 -5.07 -8.33
CA VAL A 256 -16.88 -6.28 -8.11
C VAL A 256 -16.97 -6.54 -6.60
N GLY A 257 -18.18 -6.62 -6.07
CA GLY A 257 -18.47 -7.10 -4.71
C GLY A 257 -19.10 -8.49 -4.76
N MET A 258 -19.22 -9.15 -3.62
CA MET A 258 -19.90 -10.44 -3.54
C MET A 258 -20.67 -10.64 -2.24
N GLU A 259 -21.73 -11.43 -2.34
CA GLU A 259 -22.51 -11.97 -1.24
C GLU A 259 -22.55 -13.49 -1.37
N ASN A 260 -22.21 -14.17 -0.28
CA ASN A 260 -22.16 -15.62 -0.25
C ASN A 260 -23.39 -16.18 0.48
N TYR A 261 -24.35 -16.71 -0.28
CA TYR A 261 -25.50 -17.45 0.24
C TYR A 261 -25.32 -18.97 0.11
N THR A 262 -24.11 -19.47 -0.14
CA THR A 262 -23.81 -20.90 -0.06
C THR A 262 -23.63 -21.31 1.41
N PRO A 263 -23.79 -22.60 1.78
CA PRO A 263 -23.51 -23.06 3.14
C PRO A 263 -22.02 -23.05 3.51
N GLU A 264 -21.13 -22.89 2.53
CA GLU A 264 -19.67 -23.02 2.69
C GLU A 264 -18.97 -21.67 2.67
N THR A 265 -17.74 -21.62 3.16
CA THR A 265 -16.96 -20.38 3.22
C THR A 265 -16.09 -20.24 1.98
N ILE A 266 -16.36 -19.22 1.15
CA ILE A 266 -15.61 -19.00 -0.09
C ILE A 266 -14.24 -18.38 0.23
N ALA A 267 -13.17 -19.06 -0.15
CA ALA A 267 -11.79 -18.64 0.15
C ALA A 267 -11.06 -18.02 -1.05
N ARG A 268 -11.48 -18.37 -2.26
CA ARG A 268 -10.87 -17.91 -3.51
C ARG A 268 -11.93 -17.77 -4.58
N VAL A 269 -11.85 -16.69 -5.35
CA VAL A 269 -12.70 -16.44 -6.51
C VAL A 269 -11.83 -16.05 -7.68
N GLU A 270 -12.18 -16.52 -8.87
CA GLU A 270 -11.64 -16.02 -10.13
C GLU A 270 -12.76 -15.69 -11.10
N ILE A 271 -12.56 -14.60 -11.85
CA ILE A 271 -13.49 -14.12 -12.87
C ILE A 271 -12.72 -14.04 -14.18
N ASN A 272 -13.19 -14.77 -15.19
CA ASN A 272 -12.54 -14.90 -16.50
C ASN A 272 -11.06 -15.33 -16.41
N GLY A 273 -10.73 -16.18 -15.42
CA GLY A 273 -9.37 -16.67 -15.19
C GLY A 273 -8.43 -15.69 -14.49
N LEU A 274 -8.92 -14.54 -14.04
CA LEU A 274 -8.20 -13.60 -13.19
C LEU A 274 -8.63 -13.78 -11.74
N ALA A 275 -7.67 -13.85 -10.83
CA ALA A 275 -7.98 -13.91 -9.41
C ALA A 275 -8.59 -12.59 -8.90
N TYR A 276 -9.56 -12.74 -8.00
CA TYR A 276 -10.24 -11.65 -7.32
C TYR A 276 -9.60 -11.43 -5.96
N ASP A 277 -9.30 -10.18 -5.61
CA ASP A 277 -8.81 -9.83 -4.26
C ASP A 277 -9.96 -9.92 -3.25
N MET A 278 -9.98 -10.98 -2.44
CA MET A 278 -10.97 -11.17 -1.38
C MET A 278 -10.79 -10.19 -0.20
N GLY A 279 -9.66 -9.47 -0.15
CA GLY A 279 -9.23 -8.71 1.02
C GLY A 279 -8.70 -9.63 2.12
N PRO A 280 -8.83 -9.26 3.40
CA PRO A 280 -8.20 -9.99 4.50
C PRO A 280 -8.98 -11.21 5.02
N TYR A 281 -10.18 -11.50 4.49
CA TYR A 281 -11.04 -12.56 5.02
C TYR A 281 -11.72 -13.36 3.91
N ALA A 282 -11.94 -14.65 4.18
CA ALA A 282 -12.82 -15.49 3.38
C ALA A 282 -14.29 -15.03 3.52
N ALA A 283 -15.07 -15.17 2.45
CA ALA A 283 -16.48 -14.79 2.44
C ALA A 283 -17.31 -15.90 3.10
N GLY A 284 -17.72 -15.66 4.35
CA GLY A 284 -18.59 -16.58 5.09
C GLY A 284 -20.02 -16.60 4.55
N SER A 285 -20.76 -17.64 4.91
CA SER A 285 -22.17 -17.74 4.56
C SER A 285 -23.01 -16.65 5.24
N LEU A 286 -23.84 -15.99 4.44
CA LEU A 286 -24.88 -15.06 4.88
C LEU A 286 -26.23 -15.77 5.11
N LEU A 287 -26.31 -17.09 4.87
CA LEU A 287 -27.50 -17.85 5.19
C LEU A 287 -27.79 -17.72 6.69
N SER A 288 -28.98 -17.21 7.01
CA SER A 288 -29.46 -17.03 8.39
C SER A 288 -28.67 -16.03 9.24
N GLN A 289 -27.80 -15.20 8.65
CA GLN A 289 -27.16 -14.10 9.37
C GLN A 289 -28.02 -12.82 9.30
N PRO A 290 -28.00 -11.97 10.36
CA PRO A 290 -28.57 -10.63 10.26
C PRO A 290 -27.87 -9.86 9.14
N CYS A 291 -28.61 -8.96 8.49
CA CYS A 291 -28.06 -8.22 7.37
C CYS A 291 -26.84 -7.40 7.78
N ASP A 292 -25.69 -7.73 7.21
CA ASP A 292 -24.47 -6.92 7.23
C ASP A 292 -24.02 -6.73 5.78
N PRO A 293 -24.49 -5.68 5.10
CA PRO A 293 -24.22 -5.51 3.68
C PRO A 293 -22.73 -5.23 3.51
N GLY A 294 -22.03 -6.17 2.87
CA GLY A 294 -20.61 -6.06 2.59
C GLY A 294 -20.33 -4.78 1.81
N ARG A 295 -19.65 -3.81 2.43
CA ARG A 295 -19.26 -2.57 1.76
C ARG A 295 -17.90 -2.73 1.10
N GLY A 296 -17.88 -2.50 -0.20
CA GLY A 296 -16.67 -2.48 -1.01
C GLY A 296 -16.59 -3.67 -1.96
N GLY A 297 -15.49 -3.71 -2.69
CA GLY A 297 -15.21 -4.74 -3.67
C GLY A 297 -13.79 -4.59 -4.18
N SER A 298 -13.46 -5.38 -5.19
CA SER A 298 -12.16 -5.34 -5.82
C SER A 298 -12.29 -4.95 -7.29
N PRO A 299 -11.40 -4.07 -7.78
CA PRO A 299 -11.43 -3.64 -9.17
C PRO A 299 -11.09 -4.80 -10.09
N MET A 300 -11.79 -4.89 -11.22
CA MET A 300 -11.51 -5.83 -12.29
C MET A 300 -11.75 -5.17 -13.65
N LEU A 301 -10.99 -5.57 -14.66
CA LEU A 301 -11.22 -5.20 -16.06
C LEU A 301 -12.04 -6.32 -16.72
N LEU A 302 -13.33 -6.06 -16.93
CA LEU A 302 -14.31 -7.02 -17.40
C LEU A 302 -15.06 -6.47 -18.61
N ASP A 303 -15.32 -7.34 -19.59
CA ASP A 303 -16.33 -7.09 -20.62
C ASP A 303 -17.68 -7.55 -20.06
N LEU A 304 -18.51 -6.59 -19.62
CA LEU A 304 -19.80 -6.87 -19.00
C LEU A 304 -20.91 -7.14 -20.03
N GLU A 305 -20.62 -6.99 -21.32
CA GLU A 305 -21.55 -7.31 -22.41
C GLU A 305 -21.51 -8.80 -22.77
N GLN A 306 -20.54 -9.55 -22.20
CA GLN A 306 -20.44 -11.00 -22.33
C GLN A 306 -20.67 -11.70 -20.99
N PRO A 307 -21.19 -12.94 -20.99
CA PRO A 307 -21.25 -13.73 -19.78
C PRO A 307 -19.87 -13.90 -19.13
N LEU A 308 -19.79 -13.63 -17.83
CA LEU A 308 -18.60 -13.82 -17.03
C LEU A 308 -18.49 -15.29 -16.63
N ARG A 309 -17.29 -15.86 -16.71
CA ARG A 309 -16.95 -17.17 -16.15
C ARG A 309 -16.44 -16.97 -14.72
N VAL A 310 -17.25 -17.34 -13.74
CA VAL A 310 -16.91 -17.22 -12.32
C VAL A 310 -16.59 -18.61 -11.78
N ARG A 311 -15.40 -18.78 -11.20
CA ARG A 311 -15.02 -20.02 -10.49
C ARG A 311 -14.57 -19.71 -9.07
N TRP A 312 -14.82 -20.62 -8.14
CA TRP A 312 -14.46 -20.42 -6.75
C TRP A 312 -14.08 -21.72 -6.04
N GLN A 313 -13.38 -21.57 -4.93
CA GLN A 313 -13.04 -22.63 -3.99
C GLN A 313 -13.49 -22.25 -2.59
N THR A 314 -13.83 -23.26 -1.79
CA THR A 314 -14.27 -23.09 -0.41
C THR A 314 -13.20 -23.59 0.57
N GLN A 315 -13.24 -23.08 1.80
CA GLN A 315 -12.33 -23.53 2.86
C GLN A 315 -12.53 -25.01 3.18
N GLU A 316 -13.78 -25.47 3.09
CA GLU A 316 -14.21 -26.84 3.40
C GLU A 316 -13.80 -27.84 2.31
N ALA A 317 -13.66 -27.39 1.05
CA ALA A 317 -13.26 -28.22 -0.08
C ALA A 317 -12.20 -27.51 -0.95
N PRO A 318 -10.98 -27.29 -0.41
CA PRO A 318 -9.96 -26.44 -1.05
C PRO A 318 -9.44 -26.98 -2.39
N GLN A 319 -9.64 -28.27 -2.68
CA GLN A 319 -9.23 -28.92 -3.93
C GLN A 319 -10.34 -28.93 -4.99
N ALA A 320 -11.58 -28.60 -4.62
CA ALA A 320 -12.73 -28.64 -5.52
C ALA A 320 -13.02 -27.25 -6.08
N TRP A 321 -12.89 -27.11 -7.39
CA TRP A 321 -13.37 -25.92 -8.10
C TRP A 321 -14.85 -26.05 -8.39
N ARG A 322 -15.59 -24.98 -8.10
CA ARG A 322 -16.95 -24.74 -8.57
C ARG A 322 -16.92 -23.66 -9.64
N GLU A 323 -17.87 -23.70 -10.56
CA GLU A 323 -17.91 -22.78 -11.69
C GLU A 323 -19.36 -22.47 -12.11
N ALA A 324 -19.59 -21.23 -12.50
CA ALA A 324 -20.85 -20.74 -13.06
C ALA A 324 -20.58 -19.70 -14.17
N ALA A 325 -21.49 -19.65 -15.14
CA ALA A 325 -21.55 -18.56 -16.12
C ALA A 325 -22.59 -17.53 -15.65
N VAL A 326 -22.22 -16.24 -15.66
CA VAL A 326 -23.02 -15.17 -15.07
C VAL A 326 -23.22 -14.06 -16.09
N SER A 327 -24.47 -13.77 -16.42
CA SER A 327 -24.81 -12.60 -17.24
C SER A 327 -25.01 -11.39 -16.33
N VAL A 328 -24.32 -10.28 -16.64
CA VAL A 328 -24.46 -9.03 -15.89
C VAL A 328 -25.49 -8.16 -16.62
N PRO A 329 -26.64 -7.83 -16.00
CA PRO A 329 -27.67 -7.04 -16.66
C PRO A 329 -27.14 -5.63 -17.01
N ALA A 330 -27.48 -5.16 -18.22
CA ALA A 330 -27.20 -3.79 -18.63
C ALA A 330 -28.18 -2.80 -17.97
N PHE A 331 -27.74 -1.55 -17.81
CA PHE A 331 -28.65 -0.48 -17.43
C PHE A 331 -29.66 -0.22 -18.55
N GLY A 332 -30.87 0.21 -18.19
CA GLY A 332 -31.81 0.76 -19.15
C GLY A 332 -31.29 2.05 -19.79
N ALA A 333 -32.04 2.57 -20.76
CA ALA A 333 -31.69 3.83 -21.42
C ALA A 333 -31.70 4.96 -20.38
N ALA A 334 -30.52 5.52 -20.10
CA ALA A 334 -30.38 6.64 -19.17
C ALA A 334 -31.25 7.83 -19.62
N GLY A 335 -31.96 8.46 -18.69
CA GLY A 335 -32.69 9.68 -18.98
C GLY A 335 -31.74 10.81 -19.36
N ARG A 336 -32.18 11.80 -20.15
CA ARG A 336 -31.34 12.95 -20.55
C ARG A 336 -30.71 13.74 -19.39
N ASN A 337 -31.28 13.62 -18.18
CA ASN A 337 -30.82 14.31 -16.98
C ASN A 337 -30.00 13.41 -16.04
N ASP A 338 -29.67 12.19 -16.47
CA ASP A 338 -28.85 11.31 -15.65
C ASP A 338 -27.40 11.79 -15.60
N PRO A 339 -26.83 12.00 -14.40
CA PRO A 339 -25.43 12.35 -14.30
C PRO A 339 -24.60 11.14 -14.76
N ASP A 340 -23.88 11.28 -15.87
CA ASP A 340 -22.93 10.27 -16.33
C ASP A 340 -21.67 10.35 -15.45
N GLY A 341 -21.67 9.57 -14.38
CA GLY A 341 -20.58 9.53 -13.41
C GLY A 341 -20.57 8.25 -12.58
N GLY A 342 -19.41 7.96 -11.99
CA GLY A 342 -19.20 6.80 -11.13
C GLY A 342 -18.69 5.57 -11.87
N LEU A 343 -17.83 4.80 -11.18
CA LEU A 343 -17.40 3.50 -11.66
C LEU A 343 -18.58 2.53 -11.69
N THR A 344 -18.62 1.69 -12.72
CA THR A 344 -19.56 0.56 -12.74
C THR A 344 -19.22 -0.37 -11.59
N ARG A 345 -20.25 -0.86 -10.89
CA ARG A 345 -20.12 -1.83 -9.82
C ARG A 345 -20.98 -3.04 -10.14
N VAL A 346 -20.49 -4.23 -9.76
CA VAL A 346 -21.18 -5.50 -9.95
C VAL A 346 -21.23 -6.21 -8.61
N LEU A 347 -22.42 -6.58 -8.16
CA LEU A 347 -22.61 -7.40 -6.97
C LEU A 347 -22.92 -8.82 -7.41
N LEU A 348 -22.03 -9.75 -7.08
CA LEU A 348 -22.21 -11.18 -7.36
C LEU A 348 -22.87 -11.89 -6.19
N TYR A 349 -23.86 -12.72 -6.47
CA TYR A 349 -24.59 -13.51 -5.48
C TYR A 349 -24.31 -14.98 -5.71
N PHE A 350 -23.64 -15.64 -4.77
CA PHE A 350 -23.39 -17.08 -4.81
C PHE A 350 -24.55 -17.80 -4.11
N LEU A 351 -25.31 -18.62 -4.84
CA LEU A 351 -26.56 -19.20 -4.36
C LEU A 351 -26.41 -20.65 -3.86
N PRO A 352 -27.30 -21.15 -2.98
CA PRO A 352 -27.20 -22.50 -2.42
C PRO A 352 -27.19 -23.64 -3.44
N ASP A 353 -27.80 -23.43 -4.61
CA ASP A 353 -27.88 -24.40 -5.70
C ASP A 353 -26.60 -24.42 -6.58
N GLY A 354 -25.61 -23.58 -6.26
CA GLY A 354 -24.37 -23.44 -7.02
C GLY A 354 -24.48 -22.49 -8.20
N ALA A 355 -25.62 -21.83 -8.42
CA ALA A 355 -25.72 -20.76 -9.39
C ALA A 355 -25.07 -19.47 -8.86
N VAL A 356 -24.67 -18.59 -9.79
CA VAL A 356 -24.21 -17.24 -9.46
C VAL A 356 -25.06 -16.24 -10.24
N ALA A 357 -25.63 -15.27 -9.54
CA ALA A 357 -26.39 -14.18 -10.12
C ALA A 357 -25.63 -12.85 -9.98
N ALA A 358 -26.00 -11.84 -10.76
CA ALA A 358 -25.35 -10.52 -10.71
C ALA A 358 -26.38 -9.38 -10.71
N GLU A 359 -26.10 -8.35 -9.92
CA GLU A 359 -26.72 -7.03 -10.02
C GLU A 359 -25.68 -6.00 -10.47
N ARG A 360 -26.03 -5.14 -11.42
CA ARG A 360 -25.17 -4.03 -11.86
C ARG A 360 -25.65 -2.74 -11.23
N TYR A 361 -24.74 -1.96 -10.67
CA TYR A 361 -25.07 -0.68 -10.06
C TYR A 361 -23.97 0.38 -10.22
N LYS A 362 -24.32 1.65 -10.01
CA LYS A 362 -23.41 2.80 -10.04
C LYS A 362 -23.70 3.71 -8.85
N GLU A 363 -22.62 4.22 -8.26
CA GLU A 363 -22.66 5.33 -7.31
C GLU A 363 -22.43 6.64 -8.04
N ILE A 364 -23.46 7.49 -8.10
CA ILE A 364 -23.45 8.74 -8.85
C ILE A 364 -23.45 9.89 -7.85
N ARG A 365 -22.38 10.68 -7.82
CA ARG A 365 -22.28 11.89 -6.99
C ARG A 365 -22.62 13.12 -7.81
N ALA A 366 -23.75 13.75 -7.54
CA ALA A 366 -24.13 15.02 -8.17
C ALA A 366 -23.68 16.19 -7.30
N GLY A 367 -22.91 17.14 -7.87
CA GLY A 367 -22.57 18.40 -7.21
C GLY A 367 -21.81 18.29 -5.87
N GLY A 368 -21.20 17.14 -5.58
CA GLY A 368 -20.37 16.91 -4.39
C GLY A 368 -21.12 16.71 -3.06
N LYS A 369 -22.46 16.69 -3.05
CA LYS A 369 -23.25 16.52 -1.80
C LYS A 369 -24.31 15.42 -1.87
N ASP A 370 -24.94 15.20 -3.03
CA ASP A 370 -26.02 14.23 -3.15
C ASP A 370 -25.53 12.95 -3.81
N LEU A 371 -25.67 11.82 -3.11
CA LEU A 371 -25.39 10.48 -3.63
C LEU A 371 -26.67 9.87 -4.20
N ALA A 372 -26.60 9.37 -5.42
CA ALA A 372 -27.65 8.60 -6.04
C ALA A 372 -27.12 7.24 -6.50
N ILE A 373 -27.96 6.22 -6.44
CA ILE A 373 -27.66 4.87 -6.90
C ILE A 373 -28.52 4.59 -8.12
N ARG A 374 -27.90 4.15 -9.22
CA ARG A 374 -28.64 3.42 -10.28
C ARG A 374 -28.30 1.96 -10.14
N ALA A 375 -29.31 1.10 -10.13
CA ALA A 375 -29.13 -0.34 -10.03
C ALA A 375 -30.11 -1.06 -10.95
N THR A 376 -29.70 -2.20 -11.51
CA THR A 376 -30.58 -3.05 -12.32
C THR A 376 -31.64 -3.77 -11.49
N GLY A 377 -31.49 -3.77 -10.16
CA GLY A 377 -32.34 -4.46 -9.23
C GLY A 377 -31.85 -5.86 -8.90
N MET A 378 -32.22 -6.33 -7.70
CA MET A 378 -31.88 -7.66 -7.20
C MET A 378 -32.51 -8.75 -8.09
N PRO A 379 -31.74 -9.73 -8.58
CA PRO A 379 -32.27 -10.80 -9.40
C PRO A 379 -33.31 -11.64 -8.65
N ALA A 380 -34.34 -12.12 -9.35
CA ALA A 380 -35.45 -12.88 -8.77
C ALA A 380 -34.98 -14.16 -8.03
N ALA A 381 -33.97 -14.84 -8.55
CA ALA A 381 -33.39 -16.04 -7.93
C ALA A 381 -32.72 -15.76 -6.57
N VAL A 382 -32.36 -14.51 -6.28
CA VAL A 382 -31.69 -14.11 -5.02
C VAL A 382 -32.71 -13.76 -3.94
N GLN A 383 -33.91 -13.32 -4.32
CA GLN A 383 -34.97 -12.87 -3.40
C GLN A 383 -35.30 -13.85 -2.27
N PRO A 384 -35.35 -15.19 -2.48
CA PRO A 384 -35.66 -16.14 -1.40
C PRO A 384 -34.58 -16.23 -0.32
N TYR A 385 -33.35 -15.79 -0.63
CA TYR A 385 -32.17 -15.98 0.23
C TYR A 385 -31.67 -14.68 0.85
N SER A 386 -31.82 -13.56 0.14
CA SER A 386 -31.29 -12.27 0.59
C SER A 386 -32.07 -11.73 1.79
N ALA A 387 -31.37 -11.64 2.92
CA ALA A 387 -31.82 -10.89 4.09
C ALA A 387 -31.52 -9.38 3.95
N CYS A 388 -30.59 -9.03 3.05
CA CYS A 388 -30.10 -7.66 2.89
C CYS A 388 -30.77 -6.85 1.79
N GLY A 389 -31.59 -7.46 0.94
CA GLY A 389 -32.04 -6.84 -0.30
C GLY A 389 -30.93 -6.79 -1.36
N GLY A 390 -31.06 -5.88 -2.33
CA GLY A 390 -30.08 -5.68 -3.40
C GLY A 390 -29.04 -4.60 -3.08
N ALA A 391 -28.26 -4.21 -4.09
CA ALA A 391 -27.17 -3.24 -3.96
C ALA A 391 -27.58 -1.91 -3.31
N TYR A 392 -28.83 -1.44 -3.48
CA TYR A 392 -29.32 -0.20 -2.87
C TYR A 392 -29.64 -0.31 -1.37
N ALA A 393 -29.93 -1.50 -0.87
CA ALA A 393 -30.49 -1.67 0.47
C ALA A 393 -29.50 -1.32 1.60
N GLY A 394 -28.20 -1.32 1.32
CA GLY A 394 -27.17 -0.86 2.25
C GLY A 394 -27.07 0.66 2.42
N TYR A 395 -27.80 1.47 1.64
CA TYR A 395 -27.74 2.94 1.69
C TYR A 395 -28.91 3.53 2.49
N ASN A 396 -28.67 4.67 3.16
CA ASN A 396 -29.74 5.39 3.87
C ASN A 396 -30.68 6.08 2.86
N PRO A 397 -31.96 5.68 2.77
CA PRO A 397 -32.89 6.21 1.77
C PRO A 397 -33.28 7.68 2.00
N GLN A 398 -33.00 8.24 3.18
CA GLN A 398 -33.23 9.66 3.46
C GLN A 398 -32.14 10.55 2.83
N THR A 399 -30.96 10.00 2.58
CA THR A 399 -29.78 10.74 2.10
C THR A 399 -29.31 10.28 0.72
N VAL A 400 -29.79 9.12 0.27
CA VAL A 400 -29.37 8.50 -0.99
C VAL A 400 -30.60 8.18 -1.82
N ARG A 401 -30.62 8.62 -3.08
CA ARG A 401 -31.76 8.41 -3.98
C ARG A 401 -31.51 7.20 -4.88
N LEU A 402 -32.49 6.31 -4.98
CA LEU A 402 -32.54 5.31 -6.05
C LEU A 402 -33.05 5.94 -7.35
N LEU A 403 -32.26 5.84 -8.42
CA LEU A 403 -32.62 6.23 -9.78
C LEU A 403 -33.31 5.06 -10.47
N ALA A 404 -34.17 5.36 -11.44
CA ALA A 404 -34.74 4.34 -12.30
C ALA A 404 -33.64 3.64 -13.11
N ASN A 405 -33.82 2.34 -13.33
CA ASN A 405 -32.99 1.56 -14.25
C ASN A 405 -33.33 1.90 -15.70
#